data_AF-A0A399H825-F1
#
_entry.id   AF-A0A399H825-F1
#
_cell.length_a   1.000
_cell.length_b   1.000
_cell.length_c   1.000
_cell.angle_alpha   90.00
_cell.angle_beta   90.00
_cell.angle_gamma   90.00
#
_symmetry.space_group_name_H-M   'P 1'
#
loop_
_entity.id
_entity.type
_entity.pdbx_description
1 polymer ?
#
loop_
_entity_poly.entity_id
_entity_poly.type
_entity_poly.pdbx_seq_one_letter_code
_entity_poly.pdbx_strand_id
1 'polypeptide(L)'
;MTAAGSPSRTGGRHGVPTPRLWLSLTEQASASRQSFATPRSVYPERLGRTRFPGDLAHGFTGGRTYLLAGMVTRMCRTTPRSGRTGRPRSAEADAAILEATRTALVDLGWSKLTMSDVALRAGVAKTTLYRRWGNKSELVVDAVAVLFDELELTDRGSLAADVEGVVRQFAELLDRPETRTALMAVVAESTRDAALRARIRHSIVDRQKHLVLLGRQRAQDRGELPVEDDASTAARTADLIFDVVAGAVVHRSLVSAEPVDKEWSRSFTLLLLGGLGNVNGPGATAG
;
A
#
# COMPACT_ATOMS: atom_id res chain seq x y z
N MET A 1 -3.30 70.00 51.95
CA MET A 1 -2.77 68.64 51.71
C MET A 1 -3.70 67.93 50.76
N THR A 2 -3.16 67.55 49.59
CA THR A 2 -3.50 66.41 48.74
C THR A 2 -4.85 66.35 47.99
N ALA A 3 -4.73 66.10 46.69
CA ALA A 3 -5.75 66.01 45.65
C ALA A 3 -6.34 64.59 45.47
N ALA A 4 -7.52 64.51 44.85
CA ALA A 4 -8.02 63.49 43.89
C ALA A 4 -9.55 63.64 43.80
N GLY A 5 -10.23 63.69 42.65
CA GLY A 5 -9.94 63.10 41.36
C GLY A 5 -11.08 62.11 41.02
N SER A 6 -12.12 62.60 40.35
CA SER A 6 -13.26 61.80 39.88
C SER A 6 -12.84 60.74 38.84
N PRO A 7 -13.37 59.51 38.86
CA PRO A 7 -13.17 58.58 37.75
C PRO A 7 -14.34 58.62 36.76
N SER A 8 -13.97 58.84 35.50
CA SER A 8 -14.78 58.72 34.30
C SER A 8 -15.00 57.25 33.90
N ARG A 9 -16.22 56.93 33.48
CA ARG A 9 -16.60 55.68 32.81
C ARG A 9 -16.04 55.67 31.39
N THR A 10 -15.21 54.69 31.06
CA THR A 10 -14.89 54.31 29.68
C THR A 10 -15.41 52.90 29.41
N GLY A 11 -16.38 52.81 28.48
CA GLY A 11 -16.83 51.55 27.89
C GLY A 11 -15.92 51.18 26.72
N GLY A 12 -15.18 50.08 26.85
CA GLY A 12 -14.45 49.45 25.76
C GLY A 12 -15.27 48.28 25.21
N ARG A 13 -15.78 48.40 23.99
CA ARG A 13 -16.30 47.27 23.20
C ARG A 13 -15.12 46.45 22.69
N HIS A 14 -15.06 45.17 23.05
CA HIS A 14 -14.15 44.21 22.43
C HIS A 14 -14.67 43.86 21.02
N GLY A 15 -14.00 44.39 19.99
CA GLY A 15 -14.21 44.01 18.60
C GLY A 15 -13.48 42.71 18.27
N VAL A 16 -14.21 41.80 17.62
CA VAL A 16 -13.72 40.53 17.06
C VAL A 16 -12.79 40.81 15.86
N PRO A 17 -11.63 40.16 15.71
CA PRO A 17 -10.78 40.35 14.54
C PRO A 17 -11.31 39.53 13.34
N THR A 18 -11.64 40.23 12.26
CA THR A 18 -11.93 39.65 10.92
C THR A 18 -10.65 39.23 10.20
N PRO A 19 -10.58 38.04 9.56
CA PRO A 19 -9.45 37.67 8.72
C PRO A 19 -9.59 38.24 7.29
N ARG A 20 -8.86 39.32 7.00
CA ARG A 20 -8.64 39.83 5.63
C ARG A 20 -7.22 39.45 5.17
N LEU A 21 -6.98 38.18 4.81
CA LEU A 21 -5.73 37.74 4.16
C LEU A 21 -5.93 36.52 3.22
N TRP A 22 -7.03 36.47 2.45
CA TRP A 22 -7.27 35.40 1.45
C TRP A 22 -7.76 35.88 0.08
N LEU A 23 -7.55 37.15 -0.29
CA LEU A 23 -7.92 37.71 -1.60
C LEU A 23 -6.73 38.35 -2.32
N SER A 24 -5.64 37.61 -2.50
CA SER A 24 -4.57 38.01 -3.43
C SER A 24 -3.83 36.83 -4.09
N LEU A 25 -4.46 35.66 -4.21
CA LEU A 25 -3.87 34.49 -4.88
C LEU A 25 -4.66 34.03 -6.13
N THR A 26 -5.80 34.64 -6.44
CA THR A 26 -6.54 34.36 -7.68
C THR A 26 -6.22 35.33 -8.82
N GLU A 27 -5.37 36.34 -8.61
CA GLU A 27 -4.98 37.32 -9.64
C GLU A 27 -3.57 37.11 -10.22
N GLN A 28 -2.80 36.13 -9.71
CA GLN A 28 -1.48 35.75 -10.25
C GLN A 28 -1.50 34.48 -11.12
N ALA A 29 -2.67 33.92 -11.41
CA ALA A 29 -2.82 32.73 -12.27
C ALA A 29 -3.25 33.03 -13.72
N SER A 30 -3.14 34.28 -14.17
CA SER A 30 -3.59 34.73 -15.51
C SER A 30 -2.45 35.14 -16.47
N ALA A 31 -1.18 35.00 -16.07
CA ALA A 31 -0.04 35.43 -16.88
C ALA A 31 1.09 34.39 -16.88
N SER A 32 0.87 33.23 -17.50
CA SER A 32 1.93 32.30 -17.94
C SER A 32 1.37 31.30 -18.98
N ARG A 33 0.89 31.80 -20.12
CA ARG A 33 0.80 30.98 -21.34
C ARG A 33 2.16 31.00 -22.02
N GLN A 34 3.03 30.07 -21.64
CA GLN A 34 4.20 29.72 -22.46
C GLN A 34 3.97 28.34 -23.07
N SER A 35 3.93 28.32 -24.39
CA SER A 35 3.83 27.12 -25.23
C SER A 35 4.92 26.12 -24.86
N PHE A 36 4.53 24.94 -24.39
CA PHE A 36 5.39 23.77 -24.42
C PHE A 36 5.20 23.05 -25.76
N ALA A 37 6.18 23.24 -26.65
CA ALA A 37 6.35 22.43 -27.84
C ALA A 37 6.73 20.98 -27.42
N THR A 38 6.04 20.00 -27.98
CA THR A 38 6.35 18.57 -27.88
C THR A 38 7.77 18.27 -28.38
N PRO A 39 8.62 17.56 -27.61
CA PRO A 39 9.87 17.02 -28.14
C PRO A 39 9.58 15.90 -29.13
N ARG A 40 10.03 16.11 -30.37
CA ARG A 40 10.01 15.15 -31.46
C ARG A 40 10.92 13.96 -31.08
N SER A 41 10.34 12.76 -31.10
CA SER A 41 11.03 11.48 -30.93
C SER A 41 12.27 11.38 -31.83
N VAL A 42 13.44 11.20 -31.22
CA VAL A 42 14.69 10.83 -31.89
C VAL A 42 15.07 9.44 -31.41
N TYR A 43 14.65 8.42 -32.15
CA TYR A 43 15.29 7.10 -32.16
C TYR A 43 15.42 6.65 -33.62
N PRO A 44 16.60 6.16 -34.03
CA PRO A 44 16.82 5.71 -35.41
C PRO A 44 16.21 4.32 -35.63
N GLU A 45 15.47 4.19 -36.73
CA GLU A 45 15.19 2.92 -37.39
C GLU A 45 16.50 2.31 -37.92
N ARG A 46 16.77 1.04 -37.61
CA ARG A 46 16.88 -0.06 -38.60
C ARG A 46 17.61 -1.30 -38.06
N LEU A 47 17.20 -2.42 -38.68
CA LEU A 47 17.77 -3.78 -38.73
C LEU A 47 17.31 -4.70 -37.59
N GLY A 48 16.71 -5.87 -37.83
CA GLY A 48 16.49 -6.58 -39.08
C GLY A 48 15.57 -7.77 -38.87
N ARG A 49 14.99 -8.20 -40.00
CA ARG A 49 14.16 -9.39 -40.19
C ARG A 49 14.77 -10.62 -39.50
N THR A 50 13.97 -11.31 -38.68
CA THR A 50 13.97 -12.77 -38.70
C THR A 50 12.54 -13.27 -38.73
N ARG A 51 12.38 -14.34 -39.49
CA ARG A 51 11.18 -14.92 -40.06
C ARG A 51 10.80 -16.11 -39.16
N PHE A 52 9.63 -16.09 -38.53
CA PHE A 52 9.08 -17.28 -37.87
C PHE A 52 7.89 -17.79 -38.68
N PRO A 53 7.90 -19.06 -39.14
CA PRO A 53 6.77 -19.65 -39.84
C PRO A 53 5.82 -20.39 -38.88
N GLY A 54 4.53 -20.29 -39.18
CA GLY A 54 3.66 -21.47 -39.30
C GLY A 54 2.93 -21.95 -38.05
N ASP A 55 1.63 -21.63 -38.04
CA ASP A 55 0.50 -22.40 -37.52
C ASP A 55 0.74 -23.86 -37.13
N LEU A 56 0.18 -24.27 -35.99
CA LEU A 56 -0.70 -25.46 -35.91
C LEU A 56 -1.75 -25.27 -34.79
N ALA A 57 -3.01 -25.40 -35.22
CA ALA A 57 -4.20 -25.55 -34.41
C ALA A 57 -4.36 -27.00 -33.88
N HIS A 58 -5.48 -27.23 -33.17
CA HIS A 58 -5.98 -28.45 -32.50
C HIS A 58 -5.61 -28.49 -31.00
N GLY A 59 -6.53 -28.37 -30.03
CA GLY A 59 -7.94 -28.76 -30.01
C GLY A 59 -8.06 -30.23 -29.61
N PHE A 60 -8.09 -30.53 -28.31
CA PHE A 60 -8.56 -31.84 -27.84
C PHE A 60 -9.19 -31.74 -26.44
N THR A 61 -10.50 -31.93 -26.43
CA THR A 61 -11.42 -32.12 -25.31
C THR A 61 -11.47 -33.60 -24.90
N GLY A 62 -11.78 -33.86 -23.62
CA GLY A 62 -12.13 -35.19 -23.08
C GLY A 62 -11.00 -35.80 -22.24
N GLY A 63 -11.10 -36.00 -20.93
CA GLY A 63 -12.28 -36.42 -20.18
C GLY A 63 -12.46 -37.93 -20.34
N ARG A 64 -11.82 -38.74 -19.48
CA ARG A 64 -12.24 -40.12 -19.19
C ARG A 64 -11.58 -40.69 -17.93
N THR A 65 -12.43 -40.81 -16.94
CA THR A 65 -12.37 -41.63 -15.73
C THR A 65 -12.03 -43.09 -16.05
N TYR A 66 -11.11 -43.71 -15.30
CA TYR A 66 -11.09 -45.15 -15.08
C TYR A 66 -10.79 -45.45 -13.62
N LEU A 67 -11.78 -46.00 -12.93
CA LEU A 67 -11.64 -46.66 -11.64
C LEU A 67 -11.50 -48.17 -11.88
N LEU A 68 -10.56 -48.76 -11.13
CA LEU A 68 -10.53 -50.12 -10.59
C LEU A 68 -10.39 -51.32 -11.56
N ALA A 69 -9.19 -51.92 -11.52
CA ALA A 69 -9.04 -53.37 -11.44
C ALA A 69 -7.78 -53.71 -10.64
N GLY A 70 -7.96 -54.45 -9.54
CA GLY A 70 -6.88 -54.94 -8.70
C GLY A 70 -6.22 -56.19 -9.27
N MET A 71 -4.91 -56.31 -9.03
CA MET A 71 -4.23 -57.61 -8.94
C MET A 71 -3.22 -57.56 -7.80
N VAL A 72 -3.34 -58.56 -6.94
CA VAL A 72 -2.47 -58.84 -5.80
C VAL A 72 -1.24 -59.59 -6.33
N THR A 73 -0.07 -58.95 -6.26
CA THR A 73 1.22 -59.64 -6.42
C THR A 73 2.13 -59.26 -5.25
N ARG A 74 2.45 -60.27 -4.43
CA ARG A 74 3.55 -60.22 -3.45
C ARG A 74 4.86 -60.00 -4.19
N MET A 75 5.60 -58.95 -3.83
CA MET A 75 7.04 -58.83 -4.13
C MET A 75 7.82 -58.35 -2.90
N CYS A 76 9.03 -58.88 -2.80
CA CYS A 76 10.02 -58.68 -1.75
C CYS A 76 10.13 -57.23 -1.28
N ARG A 77 10.12 -57.04 0.05
CA ARG A 77 10.49 -55.76 0.67
C ARG A 77 11.99 -55.59 0.60
N THR A 78 12.49 -55.05 -0.50
CA THR A 78 13.75 -54.28 -0.49
C THR A 78 13.38 -52.88 0.00
N THR A 79 13.88 -52.50 1.17
CA THR A 79 13.65 -51.20 1.79
C THR A 79 14.09 -50.09 0.82
N PRO A 80 13.20 -49.23 0.30
CA PRO A 80 13.63 -48.10 -0.48
C PRO A 80 14.34 -47.15 0.47
N ARG A 81 15.65 -46.95 0.26
CA ARG A 81 16.41 -45.85 0.86
C ARG A 81 15.67 -44.58 0.48
N SER A 82 14.94 -44.01 1.44
CA SER A 82 14.28 -42.71 1.32
C SER A 82 15.33 -41.73 0.78
N GLY A 83 15.19 -41.39 -0.50
CA GLY A 83 15.87 -40.25 -1.06
C GLY A 83 15.45 -39.07 -0.20
N ARG A 84 16.43 -38.37 0.36
CA ARG A 84 16.25 -37.06 0.97
C ARG A 84 15.63 -36.15 -0.09
N THR A 85 14.31 -36.16 -0.20
CA THR A 85 13.53 -35.03 -0.69
C THR A 85 13.91 -33.90 0.24
N GLY A 86 14.80 -33.02 -0.22
CA GLY A 86 15.26 -31.90 0.59
C GLY A 86 14.05 -31.20 1.17
N ARG A 87 13.98 -31.11 2.51
CA ARG A 87 12.98 -30.30 3.23
C ARG A 87 12.76 -29.01 2.43
N PRO A 88 11.50 -28.56 2.20
CA PRO A 88 11.24 -27.31 1.51
C PRO A 88 12.20 -26.26 2.05
N ARG A 89 13.09 -25.77 1.18
CA ARG A 89 14.22 -24.94 1.59
C ARG A 89 13.65 -23.72 2.31
N SER A 90 14.11 -23.52 3.55
CA SER A 90 13.26 -23.19 4.70
C SER A 90 12.59 -21.81 4.61
N ALA A 91 11.26 -21.79 4.56
CA ALA A 91 10.45 -20.60 4.84
C ALA A 91 10.84 -19.97 6.20
N GLU A 92 11.26 -20.79 7.16
CA GLU A 92 11.82 -20.35 8.45
C GLU A 92 13.07 -19.48 8.29
N ALA A 93 13.97 -19.80 7.36
CA ALA A 93 15.15 -18.97 7.11
C ALA A 93 14.78 -17.65 6.43
N ASP A 94 13.77 -17.65 5.57
CA ASP A 94 13.30 -16.42 4.92
C ASP A 94 12.68 -15.50 5.95
N ALA A 95 11.78 -16.03 6.79
CA ALA A 95 11.22 -15.30 7.91
C ALA A 95 12.31 -14.72 8.83
N ALA A 96 13.32 -15.53 9.19
CA ALA A 96 14.44 -15.07 10.02
C ALA A 96 15.27 -13.96 9.35
N ILE A 97 15.50 -14.06 8.04
CA ILE A 97 16.23 -13.03 7.27
C ILE A 97 15.42 -11.73 7.18
N LEU A 98 14.12 -11.80 6.90
CA LEU A 98 13.26 -10.64 6.80
C LEU A 98 13.09 -9.94 8.16
N GLU A 99 12.93 -10.71 9.23
CA GLU A 99 12.92 -10.19 10.61
C GLU A 99 14.25 -9.50 10.95
N ALA A 100 15.38 -10.18 10.76
CA ALA A 100 16.69 -9.60 11.01
C ALA A 100 16.96 -8.33 10.19
N THR A 101 16.38 -8.25 8.99
CA THR A 101 16.46 -7.05 8.13
C THR A 101 15.71 -5.88 8.76
N ARG A 102 14.48 -6.08 9.23
CA ARG A 102 13.70 -5.02 9.88
C ARG A 102 14.34 -4.56 11.18
N THR A 103 14.80 -5.50 12.02
CA THR A 103 15.55 -5.16 13.25
C THR A 103 16.80 -4.34 12.91
N ALA A 104 17.58 -4.75 11.89
CA ALA A 104 18.75 -4.01 11.46
C ALA A 104 18.40 -2.62 10.91
N LEU A 105 17.26 -2.48 10.24
CA LEU A 105 16.80 -1.20 9.71
C LEU A 105 16.43 -0.23 10.84
N VAL A 106 15.83 -0.73 11.92
CA VAL A 106 15.54 0.06 13.13
C VAL A 106 16.83 0.44 13.86
N ASP A 107 17.74 -0.50 14.07
CA ASP A 107 18.97 -0.26 14.84
C ASP A 107 19.99 0.63 14.12
N LEU A 108 20.17 0.40 12.81
CA LEU A 108 21.30 0.95 12.05
C LEU A 108 20.85 2.01 11.04
N GLY A 109 19.57 2.02 10.66
CA GLY A 109 19.07 2.79 9.53
C GLY A 109 19.51 2.24 8.17
N TRP A 110 18.91 2.75 7.10
CA TRP A 110 19.16 2.28 5.73
C TRP A 110 20.64 2.31 5.35
N SER A 111 21.35 3.40 5.64
CA SER A 111 22.72 3.64 5.15
C SER A 111 23.74 2.66 5.72
N LYS A 112 23.60 2.26 6.99
CA LYS A 112 24.55 1.36 7.66
C LYS A 112 24.17 -0.11 7.56
N LEU A 113 22.94 -0.43 7.16
CA LEU A 113 22.51 -1.81 6.94
C LEU A 113 23.31 -2.46 5.81
N THR A 114 23.93 -3.61 6.09
CA THR A 114 24.59 -4.43 5.07
C THR A 114 24.00 -5.82 4.99
N MET A 115 24.07 -6.44 3.80
CA MET A 115 23.67 -7.83 3.59
C MET A 115 24.44 -8.81 4.48
N SER A 116 25.69 -8.47 4.83
CA SER A 116 26.53 -9.28 5.70
C SER A 116 26.05 -9.25 7.15
N ASP A 117 25.66 -8.07 7.65
CA ASP A 117 25.14 -7.92 9.01
C ASP A 117 23.79 -8.62 9.15
N VAL A 118 22.93 -8.54 8.13
CA VAL A 118 21.66 -9.28 8.13
C VAL A 118 21.90 -10.78 8.14
N ALA A 119 22.78 -11.31 7.29
CA ALA A 119 23.09 -12.74 7.26
C ALA A 119 23.59 -13.24 8.63
N LEU A 120 24.45 -12.45 9.29
CA LEU A 120 24.95 -12.75 10.62
C LEU A 120 23.82 -12.75 11.66
N ARG A 121 22.99 -11.71 11.69
CA ARG A 121 21.84 -11.58 12.62
C ARG A 121 20.81 -12.69 12.44
N ALA A 122 20.53 -13.08 11.20
CA ALA A 122 19.61 -14.15 10.87
C ALA A 122 20.19 -15.57 11.10
N GLY A 123 21.49 -15.69 11.43
CA GLY A 123 22.14 -16.98 11.63
C GLY A 123 22.28 -17.81 10.35
N VAL A 124 22.36 -17.16 9.18
CA VAL A 124 22.45 -17.82 7.87
C VAL A 124 23.76 -17.52 7.16
N ALA A 125 24.21 -18.45 6.30
CA ALA A 125 25.35 -18.17 5.43
C ALA A 125 25.02 -17.06 4.42
N LYS A 126 25.98 -16.17 4.12
CA LYS A 126 25.80 -15.09 3.11
C LYS A 126 25.33 -15.62 1.77
N THR A 127 25.84 -16.77 1.32
CA THR A 127 25.43 -17.44 0.08
C THR A 127 23.95 -17.85 0.08
N THR A 128 23.36 -18.12 1.24
CA THR A 128 21.93 -18.42 1.37
C THR A 128 21.08 -17.16 1.17
N LEU A 129 21.51 -16.03 1.73
CA LEU A 129 20.84 -14.74 1.58
C LEU A 129 20.95 -14.22 0.13
N TYR A 130 22.16 -14.17 -0.43
CA TYR A 130 22.40 -13.67 -1.80
C TYR A 130 21.74 -14.52 -2.90
N ARG A 131 21.44 -15.79 -2.64
CA ARG A 131 20.69 -16.63 -3.60
C ARG A 131 19.24 -16.18 -3.76
N ARG A 132 18.67 -15.49 -2.76
CA ARG A 132 17.27 -15.07 -2.73
C ARG A 132 17.11 -13.58 -3.02
N TRP A 133 17.98 -12.76 -2.45
CA TRP A 133 17.99 -11.32 -2.65
C TRP A 133 19.31 -10.90 -3.27
N GLY A 134 19.26 -10.37 -4.49
CA GLY A 134 20.45 -9.98 -5.23
C GLY A 134 21.15 -8.76 -4.62
N ASN A 135 20.40 -7.92 -3.91
CA ASN A 135 20.92 -6.70 -3.30
C ASN A 135 20.11 -6.25 -2.06
N LYS A 136 20.62 -5.22 -1.37
CA LYS A 136 20.03 -4.64 -0.16
C LYS A 136 18.61 -4.13 -0.39
N SER A 137 18.39 -3.42 -1.49
CA SER A 137 17.09 -2.81 -1.79
C SER A 137 16.00 -3.87 -1.94
N GLU A 138 16.32 -4.98 -2.62
CA GLU A 138 15.39 -6.10 -2.77
C GLU A 138 14.99 -6.71 -1.43
N LEU A 139 16.00 -6.99 -0.60
CA LEU A 139 15.81 -7.56 0.73
C LEU A 139 14.97 -6.65 1.63
N VAL A 140 15.27 -5.35 1.66
CA VAL A 140 14.56 -4.41 2.54
C VAL A 140 13.11 -4.23 2.09
N VAL A 141 12.84 -4.13 0.79
CA VAL A 141 11.46 -4.02 0.30
C VAL A 141 10.63 -5.25 0.69
N ASP A 142 11.17 -6.45 0.51
CA ASP A 142 10.45 -7.67 0.88
C ASP A 142 10.24 -7.76 2.40
N ALA A 143 11.23 -7.32 3.19
CA ALA A 143 11.13 -7.28 4.64
C ALA A 143 10.04 -6.33 5.13
N VAL A 144 9.84 -5.21 4.43
CA VAL A 144 8.77 -4.25 4.70
C VAL A 144 7.44 -4.72 4.16
N ALA A 145 7.39 -5.34 2.98
CA ALA A 145 6.17 -5.83 2.35
C ALA A 145 5.42 -6.83 3.24
N VAL A 146 6.15 -7.74 3.89
CA VAL A 146 5.57 -8.76 4.77
C VAL A 146 4.83 -8.16 5.98
N LEU A 147 5.17 -6.95 6.43
CA LEU A 147 4.43 -6.29 7.52
C LEU A 147 2.99 -5.97 7.10
N PHE A 148 2.77 -5.64 5.83
CA PHE A 148 1.44 -5.32 5.30
C PHE A 148 0.63 -6.56 4.96
N ASP A 149 1.23 -7.75 4.95
CA ASP A 149 0.49 -9.00 4.79
C ASP A 149 -0.40 -9.30 6.03
N GLU A 150 -0.20 -8.60 7.14
CA GLU A 150 -1.09 -8.62 8.32
C GLU A 150 -2.41 -7.88 8.11
N LEU A 151 -2.52 -7.05 7.05
CA LEU A 151 -3.76 -6.35 6.73
C LEU A 151 -4.77 -7.32 6.13
N GLU A 152 -5.96 -7.35 6.74
CA GLU A 152 -7.04 -8.22 6.33
C GLU A 152 -8.34 -7.43 6.23
N LEU A 153 -9.04 -7.60 5.12
CA LEU A 153 -10.39 -7.07 4.99
C LEU A 153 -11.38 -8.05 5.65
N THR A 154 -11.59 -7.93 6.95
CA THR A 154 -12.66 -8.65 7.65
C THR A 154 -14.03 -8.18 7.15
N ASP A 155 -14.92 -9.11 6.80
CA ASP A 155 -16.32 -8.79 6.47
C ASP A 155 -17.07 -8.45 7.77
N ARG A 156 -17.48 -7.19 7.89
CA ARG A 156 -18.21 -6.62 9.03
C ARG A 156 -19.67 -6.33 8.67
N GLY A 157 -20.14 -6.79 7.52
CA GLY A 157 -21.55 -6.73 7.11
C GLY A 157 -21.97 -5.44 6.41
N SER A 158 -21.09 -4.45 6.24
CA SER A 158 -21.30 -3.30 5.34
C SER A 158 -19.97 -2.74 4.85
N LEU A 159 -19.97 -2.11 3.68
CA LEU A 159 -18.79 -1.45 3.11
C LEU A 159 -18.23 -0.40 4.08
N ALA A 160 -19.10 0.38 4.73
CA ALA A 160 -18.69 1.37 5.70
C ALA A 160 -17.92 0.72 6.87
N ALA A 161 -18.47 -0.34 7.45
CA ALA A 161 -17.81 -1.06 8.54
C ALA A 161 -16.50 -1.73 8.10
N ASP A 162 -16.46 -2.29 6.88
CA ASP A 162 -15.27 -2.90 6.28
C ASP A 162 -14.13 -1.87 6.14
N VAL A 163 -14.44 -0.68 5.60
CA VAL A 163 -13.50 0.43 5.43
C VAL A 163 -13.01 0.96 6.78
N GLU A 164 -13.91 1.24 7.73
CA GLU A 164 -13.52 1.68 9.07
C GLU A 164 -12.56 0.69 9.75
N GLY A 165 -12.84 -0.60 9.58
CA GLY A 165 -12.02 -1.65 10.17
C GLY A 165 -10.62 -1.76 9.57
N VAL A 166 -10.49 -1.74 8.24
CA VAL A 166 -9.16 -1.82 7.59
C VAL A 166 -8.35 -0.53 7.80
N VAL A 167 -9.00 0.63 7.84
CA VAL A 167 -8.35 1.93 8.14
C VAL A 167 -7.72 1.92 9.52
N ARG A 168 -8.46 1.45 10.54
CA ARG A 168 -7.94 1.35 11.91
C ARG A 168 -6.86 0.28 12.03
N GLN A 169 -7.03 -0.88 11.39
CA GLN A 169 -6.00 -1.93 11.37
C GLN A 169 -4.71 -1.40 10.72
N PHE A 170 -4.81 -0.63 9.64
CA PHE A 170 -3.66 -0.04 8.99
C PHE A 170 -2.96 0.99 9.88
N ALA A 171 -3.72 1.83 10.59
CA ALA A 171 -3.14 2.75 11.56
C ALA A 171 -2.44 2.04 12.73
N GLU A 172 -3.03 0.97 13.28
CA GLU A 172 -2.42 0.13 14.33
C GLU A 172 -1.10 -0.47 13.85
N LEU A 173 -1.05 -0.93 12.60
CA LEU A 173 0.17 -1.45 11.98
C LEU A 173 1.24 -0.35 11.88
N LEU A 174 0.87 0.88 11.50
CA LEU A 174 1.79 2.03 11.42
C LEU A 174 2.19 2.60 12.78
N ASP A 175 1.44 2.30 13.85
CA ASP A 175 1.79 2.73 15.20
C ASP A 175 2.97 1.95 15.76
N ARG A 176 3.17 0.70 15.28
CA ARG A 176 4.34 -0.11 15.60
C ARG A 176 5.63 0.63 15.18
N PRO A 177 6.57 0.90 16.10
CA PRO A 177 7.80 1.65 15.80
C PRO A 177 8.64 1.04 14.67
N GLU A 178 8.69 -0.29 14.60
CA GLU A 178 9.38 -1.03 13.55
C GLU A 178 8.76 -0.75 12.17
N THR A 179 7.45 -0.93 12.01
CA THR A 179 6.73 -0.66 10.75
C THR A 179 6.90 0.78 10.30
N ARG A 180 6.69 1.72 11.24
CA ARG A 180 6.86 3.16 11.01
C ARG A 180 8.24 3.48 10.46
N THR A 181 9.27 3.00 11.14
CA THR A 181 10.67 3.27 10.79
C THR A 181 11.03 2.64 9.46
N ALA A 182 10.60 1.40 9.24
CA ALA A 182 10.93 0.66 8.04
C ALA A 182 10.26 1.24 6.78
N LEU A 183 8.97 1.60 6.87
CA LEU A 183 8.26 2.27 5.79
C LEU A 183 8.89 3.63 5.46
N MET A 184 9.18 4.46 6.46
CA MET A 184 9.79 5.78 6.22
C MET A 184 11.19 5.68 5.59
N ALA A 185 11.99 4.69 5.99
CA ALA A 185 13.31 4.46 5.39
C ALA A 185 13.21 4.09 3.90
N VAL A 186 12.27 3.19 3.55
CA VAL A 186 12.03 2.78 2.17
C VAL A 186 11.51 3.94 1.32
N VAL A 187 10.54 4.72 1.84
CA VAL A 187 9.99 5.90 1.14
C VAL A 187 11.07 6.93 0.90
N ALA A 188 11.88 7.26 1.91
CA ALA A 188 12.96 8.23 1.81
C ALA A 188 13.98 7.84 0.73
N GLU A 189 14.42 6.59 0.71
CA GLU A 189 15.36 6.11 -0.30
C GLU A 189 14.75 6.11 -1.70
N SER A 190 13.48 5.73 -1.81
CA SER A 190 12.77 5.66 -3.08
C SER A 190 12.75 6.99 -3.82
N THR A 191 12.86 8.14 -3.15
CA THR A 191 12.91 9.46 -3.81
C THR A 191 14.07 9.60 -4.80
N ARG A 192 15.16 8.84 -4.61
CA ARG A 192 16.40 8.93 -5.40
C ARG A 192 16.66 7.71 -6.28
N ASP A 193 15.88 6.63 -6.12
CA ASP A 193 16.05 5.37 -6.83
C ASP A 193 14.73 4.93 -7.51
N ALA A 194 14.71 5.00 -8.84
CA ALA A 194 13.55 4.62 -9.65
C ALA A 194 13.27 3.11 -9.63
N ALA A 195 14.31 2.28 -9.57
CA ALA A 195 14.15 0.83 -9.52
C ALA A 195 13.56 0.40 -8.17
N LEU A 196 14.01 1.03 -7.08
CA LEU A 196 13.41 0.85 -5.76
C LEU A 196 11.94 1.28 -5.73
N ARG A 197 11.58 2.44 -6.32
CA ARG A 197 10.16 2.86 -6.45
C ARG A 197 9.31 1.83 -7.18
N ALA A 198 9.81 1.28 -8.29
CA ALA A 198 9.10 0.25 -9.03
C ALA A 198 8.91 -1.01 -8.17
N ARG A 199 9.93 -1.41 -7.40
CA ARG A 199 9.83 -2.57 -6.51
C ARG A 199 8.86 -2.36 -5.36
N ILE A 200 8.83 -1.17 -4.75
CA ILE A 200 7.83 -0.79 -3.73
C ILE A 200 6.43 -0.91 -4.31
N ARG A 201 6.22 -0.37 -5.52
CA ARG A 201 4.92 -0.45 -6.20
C ARG A 201 4.48 -1.90 -6.36
N HIS A 202 5.34 -2.76 -6.89
CA HIS A 202 4.97 -4.16 -7.11
C HIS A 202 4.80 -4.98 -5.82
N SER A 203 5.71 -4.82 -4.87
CA SER A 203 5.80 -5.71 -3.70
C SER A 203 4.86 -5.29 -2.57
N ILE A 204 4.51 -4.01 -2.51
CA ILE A 204 3.67 -3.44 -1.46
C ILE A 204 2.35 -2.96 -2.07
N VAL A 205 2.37 -1.96 -2.95
CA VAL A 205 1.14 -1.32 -3.44
C VAL A 205 0.25 -2.28 -4.22
N ASP A 206 0.77 -2.89 -5.28
CA ASP A 206 0.01 -3.80 -6.15
C ASP A 206 -0.45 -5.04 -5.38
N ARG A 207 0.37 -5.50 -4.42
CA ARG A 207 -0.03 -6.58 -3.51
C ARG A 207 -1.24 -6.15 -2.68
N GLN A 208 -1.20 -5.01 -2.01
CA GLN A 208 -2.27 -4.59 -1.09
C GLN A 208 -3.56 -4.14 -1.79
N LYS A 209 -3.53 -3.84 -3.09
CA LYS A 209 -4.75 -3.57 -3.88
C LYS A 209 -5.74 -4.73 -3.88
N HIS A 210 -5.33 -5.97 -3.58
CA HIS A 210 -6.25 -7.10 -3.44
C HIS A 210 -7.36 -6.83 -2.39
N LEU A 211 -7.06 -6.08 -1.33
CA LEU A 211 -8.06 -5.70 -0.31
C LEU A 211 -9.14 -4.77 -0.89
N VAL A 212 -8.74 -3.84 -1.77
CA VAL A 212 -9.68 -2.95 -2.46
C VAL A 212 -10.59 -3.75 -3.40
N LEU A 213 -10.00 -4.66 -4.17
CA LEU A 213 -10.75 -5.52 -5.09
C LEU A 213 -11.75 -6.40 -4.34
N LEU A 214 -11.32 -7.02 -3.23
CA LEU A 214 -12.18 -7.83 -2.38
C LEU A 214 -13.32 -7.01 -1.77
N GLY A 215 -13.03 -5.82 -1.24
CA GLY A 215 -14.04 -4.95 -0.64
C GLY A 215 -15.07 -4.46 -1.64
N ARG A 216 -14.63 -4.09 -2.85
CA ARG A 216 -15.53 -3.71 -3.94
C ARG A 216 -16.43 -4.86 -4.34
N GLN A 217 -15.88 -6.05 -4.52
CA GLN A 217 -16.67 -7.24 -4.87
C GLN A 217 -17.75 -7.50 -3.82
N ARG A 218 -17.40 -7.52 -2.53
CA ARG A 218 -18.37 -7.75 -1.45
C ARG A 218 -19.46 -6.68 -1.39
N ALA A 219 -19.08 -5.42 -1.56
CA ALA A 219 -20.04 -4.31 -1.56
C ALA A 219 -20.99 -4.39 -2.78
N GLN A 220 -20.50 -4.82 -3.94
CA GLN A 220 -21.32 -5.08 -5.12
C GLN A 220 -22.28 -6.26 -4.89
N ASP A 221 -21.80 -7.35 -4.31
CA ASP A 221 -22.63 -8.52 -3.96
C ASP A 221 -23.76 -8.16 -2.99
N ARG A 222 -23.52 -7.18 -2.09
CA ARG A 222 -24.51 -6.63 -1.16
C ARG A 222 -25.38 -5.52 -1.75
N GLY A 223 -25.11 -5.05 -2.97
CA GLY A 223 -25.82 -3.95 -3.62
C GLY A 223 -25.49 -2.56 -3.06
N GLU A 224 -24.39 -2.41 -2.32
CA GLU A 224 -23.94 -1.14 -1.75
C GLU A 224 -23.11 -0.31 -2.74
N LEU A 225 -22.50 -0.95 -3.74
CA LEU A 225 -21.81 -0.31 -4.85
C LEU A 225 -22.37 -0.78 -6.19
N PRO A 226 -22.44 0.11 -7.20
CA PRO A 226 -22.76 -0.31 -8.56
C PRO A 226 -21.65 -1.19 -9.13
N VAL A 227 -22.05 -2.09 -10.04
CA VAL A 227 -21.11 -2.84 -10.87
C VAL A 227 -20.55 -1.92 -11.94
N GLU A 228 -19.23 -1.93 -12.10
CA GLU A 228 -18.53 -1.20 -13.17
C GLU A 228 -18.18 -2.17 -14.30
N ASP A 229 -18.87 -2.06 -15.44
CA ASP A 229 -18.72 -3.00 -16.56
C ASP A 229 -17.40 -2.83 -17.33
N ASP A 230 -16.85 -1.60 -17.36
CA ASP A 230 -15.56 -1.35 -18.03
C ASP A 230 -14.38 -1.67 -17.11
N ALA A 231 -13.66 -2.74 -17.43
CA ALA A 231 -12.50 -3.21 -16.66
C ALA A 231 -11.41 -2.14 -16.49
N SER A 232 -11.22 -1.27 -17.50
CA SER A 232 -10.21 -0.21 -17.42
C SER A 232 -10.57 0.86 -16.39
N THR A 233 -11.86 1.21 -16.32
CA THR A 233 -12.42 2.14 -15.35
C THR A 233 -12.39 1.52 -13.96
N ALA A 234 -12.80 0.25 -13.83
CA ALA A 234 -12.75 -0.47 -12.57
C ALA A 234 -11.33 -0.54 -11.98
N ALA A 235 -10.30 -0.73 -12.80
CA ALA A 235 -8.91 -0.71 -12.36
C ALA A 235 -8.46 0.68 -11.89
N ARG A 236 -8.76 1.74 -12.65
CA ARG A 236 -8.45 3.13 -12.24
C ARG A 236 -9.16 3.53 -10.95
N THR A 237 -10.41 3.13 -10.79
CA THR A 237 -11.18 3.37 -9.57
C THR A 237 -10.55 2.65 -8.37
N ALA A 238 -10.13 1.38 -8.54
CA ALA A 238 -9.44 0.64 -7.49
C ALA A 238 -8.10 1.28 -7.10
N ASP A 239 -7.32 1.75 -8.08
CA ASP A 239 -6.09 2.51 -7.83
C ASP A 239 -6.37 3.77 -7.01
N LEU A 240 -7.38 4.55 -7.40
CA LEU A 240 -7.75 5.78 -6.70
C LEU A 240 -8.22 5.51 -5.27
N ILE A 241 -9.03 4.47 -5.04
CA ILE A 241 -9.47 4.09 -3.69
C ILE A 241 -8.26 3.75 -2.82
N PHE A 242 -7.33 2.95 -3.35
CA PHE A 242 -6.09 2.62 -2.64
C PHE A 242 -5.30 3.89 -2.28
N ASP A 243 -5.08 4.79 -3.24
CA ASP A 243 -4.32 6.02 -3.04
C ASP A 243 -4.96 6.93 -1.98
N VAL A 244 -6.29 7.06 -1.98
CA VAL A 244 -7.02 7.87 -1.00
C VAL A 244 -6.94 7.27 0.39
N VAL A 245 -7.22 5.96 0.53
CA VAL A 245 -7.19 5.28 1.84
C VAL A 245 -5.79 5.21 2.40
N ALA A 246 -4.83 4.72 1.61
CA ALA A 246 -3.46 4.58 2.07
C ALA A 246 -2.81 5.94 2.33
N GLY A 247 -3.03 6.91 1.43
CA GLY A 247 -2.51 8.27 1.56
C GLY A 247 -3.05 8.99 2.79
N ALA A 248 -4.36 8.90 3.07
CA ALA A 248 -4.96 9.52 4.24
C ALA A 248 -4.40 8.93 5.55
N VAL A 249 -4.34 7.60 5.67
CA VAL A 249 -3.83 6.93 6.89
C VAL A 249 -2.34 7.19 7.10
N VAL A 250 -1.53 7.11 6.04
CA VAL A 250 -0.09 7.42 6.10
C VAL A 250 0.13 8.88 6.49
N HIS A 251 -0.58 9.82 5.84
CA HIS A 251 -0.47 11.23 6.19
C HIS A 251 -0.85 11.49 7.65
N ARG A 252 -2.01 11.00 8.08
CA ARG A 252 -2.52 11.17 9.46
C ARG A 252 -1.52 10.62 10.49
N SER A 253 -1.07 9.39 10.28
CA SER A 253 -0.26 8.65 11.25
C SER A 253 1.21 9.06 11.25
N LEU A 254 1.79 9.37 10.09
CA LEU A 254 3.24 9.56 9.92
C LEU A 254 3.65 11.01 9.71
N VAL A 255 2.78 11.84 9.10
CA VAL A 255 3.08 13.24 8.77
C VAL A 255 2.48 14.18 9.80
N SER A 256 1.16 14.10 10.02
CA SER A 256 0.47 14.87 11.06
C SER A 256 0.77 14.37 12.47
N ALA A 257 1.22 13.11 12.59
CA ALA A 257 1.46 12.43 13.87
C ALA A 257 0.24 12.49 14.80
N GLU A 258 -0.96 12.34 14.23
CA GLU A 258 -2.22 12.33 14.97
C GLU A 258 -2.87 10.94 14.90
N PRO A 259 -3.68 10.56 15.91
CA PRO A 259 -4.31 9.25 15.93
C PRO A 259 -5.37 9.11 14.82
N VAL A 260 -5.49 7.87 14.34
CA VAL A 260 -6.64 7.36 13.56
C VAL A 260 -7.57 6.68 14.56
N ASP A 261 -8.35 7.49 15.27
CA ASP A 261 -9.32 7.00 16.24
C ASP A 261 -10.65 6.60 15.57
N LYS A 262 -11.62 6.16 16.37
CA LYS A 262 -12.93 5.74 15.90
C LYS A 262 -13.71 6.87 15.22
N GLU A 263 -13.63 8.09 15.75
CA GLU A 263 -14.37 9.24 15.21
C GLU A 263 -13.81 9.69 13.87
N TRP A 264 -12.48 9.78 13.79
CA TRP A 264 -11.78 10.09 12.56
C TRP A 264 -12.03 9.02 11.49
N SER A 265 -11.94 7.73 11.85
CA SER A 265 -12.16 6.61 10.91
C SER A 265 -13.57 6.62 10.34
N ARG A 266 -14.57 6.88 11.19
CA ARG A 266 -15.97 7.03 10.76
C ARG A 266 -16.15 8.24 9.84
N SER A 267 -15.61 9.39 10.20
CA SER A 267 -15.74 10.63 9.43
C SER A 267 -15.05 10.52 8.07
N PHE A 268 -13.85 9.93 8.04
CA PHE A 268 -13.12 9.62 6.81
C PHE A 268 -13.93 8.67 5.91
N THR A 269 -14.53 7.63 6.49
CA THR A 269 -15.35 6.67 5.73
C THR A 269 -16.60 7.33 5.15
N LEU A 270 -17.31 8.15 5.93
CA LEU A 270 -18.46 8.90 5.43
C LEU A 270 -18.08 9.86 4.31
N LEU A 271 -16.93 10.54 4.42
CA LEU A 271 -16.40 11.38 3.37
C LEU A 271 -16.05 10.58 2.11
N LEU A 272 -15.44 9.40 2.26
CA LEU A 272 -15.04 8.55 1.15
C LEU A 272 -16.26 8.01 0.39
N LEU A 273 -17.30 7.59 1.11
CA LEU A 273 -18.52 7.03 0.52
C LEU A 273 -19.51 8.09 0.02
N GLY A 274 -19.60 9.21 0.73
CA GLY A 274 -20.53 10.29 0.42
C GLY A 274 -19.95 11.35 -0.52
N GLY A 275 -18.63 11.50 -0.58
CA GLY A 275 -17.97 12.61 -1.26
C GLY A 275 -18.16 13.96 -0.55
N LEU A 276 -17.44 14.99 -1.02
CA LEU A 276 -17.41 16.33 -0.39
C LEU A 276 -18.78 17.03 -0.34
N GLY A 277 -19.69 16.72 -1.26
CA GLY A 277 -21.04 17.30 -1.30
C GLY A 277 -21.99 16.77 -0.22
N ASN A 278 -21.67 15.62 0.38
CA ASN A 278 -22.47 14.99 1.44
C ASN A 278 -21.91 15.24 2.86
N VAL A 279 -20.82 16.01 3.00
CA VAL A 279 -20.20 16.34 4.29
C VAL A 279 -20.96 17.47 5.03
N ASN A 280 -22.14 17.83 4.54
CA ASN A 280 -23.05 18.68 5.30
C ASN A 280 -23.59 17.84 6.47
N GLY A 281 -23.12 18.16 7.69
CA GLY A 281 -23.52 17.50 8.93
C GLY A 281 -25.04 17.51 9.17
N PRO A 282 -25.51 16.87 10.26
CA PRO A 282 -26.93 16.80 10.58
C PRO A 282 -27.48 18.22 10.81
N GLY A 283 -28.11 18.82 9.80
CA GLY A 283 -28.63 20.18 9.91
C GLY A 283 -28.98 20.94 8.64
N ALA A 284 -29.08 20.29 7.47
CA ALA A 284 -29.60 20.95 6.26
C ALA A 284 -30.83 20.22 5.72
N THR A 285 -31.86 20.06 6.56
CA THR A 285 -33.23 19.87 6.09
C THR A 285 -33.95 21.22 6.12
N ALA A 286 -34.39 21.63 4.93
CA ALA A 286 -35.54 22.48 4.64
C ALA A 286 -35.65 23.86 5.32
N GLY A 287 -35.46 24.89 4.49
CA GLY A 287 -36.04 26.22 4.63
C GLY A 287 -36.32 26.77 3.24
#